data_AF-A0A165E0N6-F1
#
_entry.id   AF-A0A165E0N6-F1
#
_cell.length_a   1.000
_cell.length_b   1.000
_cell.length_c   1.000
_cell.angle_alpha   90.00
_cell.angle_beta   90.00
_cell.angle_gamma   90.00
#
_symmetry.space_group_name_H-M   'P 1'
#
loop_
_entity.id
_entity.type
_entity.pdbx_description
1 polymer ?
#
loop_
_entity_poly.entity_id
_entity_poly.type
_entity_poly.pdbx_seq_one_letter_code
_entity_poly.pdbx_strand_id
1 'polypeptide(L)'
;MDQLRQSIAVVSCADLAAQKFWRAVARALNDAMQFESTPLVGVFTRWPPSIYAKASSSDGITILDTVMGPFPAPDIEPSIWSMSRSFGLSFPEGLGLADDLAAALCLRMRHSGETPETLSYIDMFFDRFDPGDVVFALCRWTWDYRRKAFDSTLEIGETVAVHLIQHCSELRPEWWLDVLAYSQTTASEDERLMMLALQAELERRGPCTACPKEQGYSVDVQS
;
A
#
# COMPACT_ATOMS: atom_id res chain seq x y z
N MET A 1 31.05 6.61 -23.11
CA MET A 1 31.40 6.79 -21.68
C MET A 1 30.22 7.28 -20.85
N ASP A 2 29.26 8.02 -21.41
CA ASP A 2 28.13 8.56 -20.65
C ASP A 2 27.08 7.52 -20.22
N GLN A 3 26.82 6.49 -21.04
CA GLN A 3 25.92 5.38 -20.64
C GLN A 3 26.44 4.59 -19.43
N LEU A 4 27.75 4.33 -19.35
CA LEU A 4 28.35 3.59 -18.23
C LEU A 4 28.26 4.42 -16.92
N ARG A 5 28.41 5.75 -17.01
CA ARG A 5 28.26 6.67 -15.87
C ARG A 5 26.82 6.79 -15.39
N GLN A 6 25.85 6.80 -16.31
CA GLN A 6 24.43 6.77 -15.97
C GLN A 6 24.04 5.44 -15.31
N SER A 7 24.50 4.30 -15.83
CA SER A 7 24.24 3.00 -15.20
C SER A 7 24.87 2.88 -13.81
N ILE A 8 26.10 3.36 -13.60
CA ILE A 8 26.75 3.37 -12.27
C ILE A 8 26.03 4.30 -11.29
N ALA A 9 25.57 5.47 -11.75
CA ALA A 9 24.81 6.41 -10.90
C ALA A 9 23.44 5.86 -10.49
N VAL A 10 22.74 5.17 -11.40
CA VAL A 10 21.44 4.53 -11.11
C VAL A 10 21.63 3.36 -10.14
N VAL A 11 22.65 2.53 -10.33
CA VAL A 11 23.00 1.43 -9.40
C VAL A 11 23.40 1.98 -8.02
N SER A 12 24.22 3.02 -7.96
CA SER A 12 24.65 3.65 -6.71
C SER A 12 23.50 4.34 -5.95
N CYS A 13 22.49 4.87 -6.65
CA CYS A 13 21.33 5.50 -6.03
C CYS A 13 20.37 4.45 -5.45
N ALA A 14 20.17 3.35 -6.17
CA ALA A 14 19.39 2.20 -5.71
C ALA A 14 20.02 1.56 -4.46
N ASP A 15 21.35 1.40 -4.43
CA ASP A 15 22.08 0.85 -3.27
C ASP A 15 21.98 1.76 -2.03
N LEU A 16 22.04 3.07 -2.22
CA LEU A 16 21.91 4.04 -1.12
C LEU A 16 20.48 4.06 -0.57
N ALA A 17 19.48 4.04 -1.44
CA ALA A 17 18.08 3.97 -1.04
C ALA A 17 17.80 2.67 -0.27
N ALA A 18 18.22 1.53 -0.81
CA ALA A 18 18.11 0.23 -0.13
C ALA A 18 18.80 0.24 1.23
N GLN A 19 19.99 0.83 1.34
CA GLN A 19 20.70 0.95 2.62
C GLN A 19 19.94 1.81 3.64
N LYS A 20 19.32 2.92 3.21
CA LYS A 20 18.49 3.76 4.08
C LYS A 20 17.24 3.02 4.55
N PHE A 21 16.58 2.29 3.65
CA PHE A 21 15.44 1.43 3.97
C PHE A 21 15.82 0.37 4.99
N TRP A 22 16.87 -0.40 4.75
CA TRP A 22 17.32 -1.43 5.69
C TRP A 22 17.76 -0.86 7.03
N ARG A 23 18.31 0.37 7.07
CA ARG A 23 18.62 1.05 8.34
C ARG A 23 17.37 1.48 9.10
N ALA A 24 16.35 1.97 8.40
CA ALA A 24 15.10 2.38 9.04
C ALA A 24 14.29 1.17 9.49
N VAL A 25 14.23 0.11 8.68
CA VAL A 25 13.70 -1.21 9.06
C VAL A 25 14.47 -1.75 10.25
N ALA A 26 15.81 -1.73 10.24
CA ALA A 26 16.62 -2.17 11.38
C ALA A 26 16.40 -1.32 12.63
N ARG A 27 16.15 -0.01 12.52
CA ARG A 27 15.79 0.85 13.65
C ARG A 27 14.40 0.54 14.18
N ALA A 28 13.40 0.45 13.31
CA ALA A 28 12.05 0.05 13.68
C ALA A 28 12.03 -1.35 14.32
N LEU A 29 12.81 -2.28 13.79
CA LEU A 29 13.04 -3.60 14.38
C LEU A 29 13.70 -3.52 15.75
N ASN A 30 14.75 -2.70 15.90
CA ASN A 30 15.48 -2.55 17.16
C ASN A 30 14.63 -1.88 18.24
N ASP A 31 13.84 -0.87 17.88
CA ASP A 31 12.92 -0.19 18.79
C ASP A 31 11.78 -1.15 19.19
N ALA A 32 11.24 -1.91 18.23
CA ALA A 32 10.22 -2.92 18.50
C ALA A 32 10.76 -4.14 19.29
N MET A 33 12.05 -4.48 19.18
CA MET A 33 12.71 -5.52 20.00
C MET A 33 12.88 -5.11 21.47
N GLN A 34 12.82 -3.81 21.80
CA GLN A 34 12.80 -3.35 23.20
C GLN A 34 11.42 -3.56 23.86
N PHE A 35 10.38 -3.82 23.07
CA PHE A 35 9.08 -4.28 23.54
C PHE A 35 9.06 -5.81 23.48
N GLU A 36 9.33 -6.45 24.62
CA GLU A 36 9.71 -7.87 24.83
C GLU A 36 8.74 -9.00 24.33
N SER A 37 7.92 -8.81 23.29
CA SER A 37 6.89 -9.82 22.98
C SER A 37 6.61 -10.16 21.51
N THR A 38 7.34 -9.64 20.50
CA THR A 38 7.04 -10.03 19.10
C THR A 38 8.29 -10.32 18.25
N PRO A 39 8.45 -11.53 17.67
CA PRO A 39 9.54 -11.85 16.76
C PRO A 39 9.32 -11.17 15.39
N LEU A 40 9.96 -10.02 15.19
CA LEU A 40 9.73 -9.15 14.03
C LEU A 40 10.42 -9.61 12.73
N VAL A 41 11.27 -10.63 12.77
CA VAL A 41 11.95 -11.15 11.57
C VAL A 41 10.94 -11.76 10.57
N GLY A 42 9.76 -12.19 11.04
CA GLY A 42 8.65 -12.60 10.18
C GLY A 42 7.81 -11.45 9.60
N VAL A 43 7.89 -10.24 10.17
CA VAL A 43 7.01 -9.11 9.83
C VAL A 43 7.32 -8.52 8.45
N PHE A 44 8.58 -8.57 8.02
CA PHE A 44 9.03 -7.96 6.76
C PHE A 44 9.08 -8.94 5.58
N THR A 45 8.97 -10.25 5.82
CA THR A 45 8.97 -11.28 4.77
C THR A 45 7.58 -11.81 4.44
N ARG A 46 6.61 -11.61 5.35
CA ARG A 46 5.17 -11.72 5.13
C ARG A 46 4.51 -10.74 6.11
N TRP A 47 4.08 -9.56 5.66
CA TRP A 47 3.26 -8.69 6.50
C TRP A 47 1.96 -9.44 6.81
N PRO A 48 1.74 -9.98 8.02
CA PRO A 48 0.75 -11.02 8.19
C PRO A 48 -0.64 -10.44 8.45
N PRO A 49 -1.65 -11.31 8.43
CA PRO A 49 -2.98 -11.06 9.01
C PRO A 49 -2.98 -10.51 10.46
N SER A 50 -1.83 -10.51 11.15
CA SER A 50 -1.65 -10.01 12.50
C SER A 50 -1.76 -8.48 12.63
N ILE A 51 -1.49 -7.71 11.57
CA ILE A 51 -1.77 -6.27 11.58
C ILE A 51 -3.26 -6.02 11.79
N TYR A 52 -4.12 -6.79 11.12
CA TYR A 52 -5.57 -6.65 11.23
C TYR A 52 -6.09 -7.09 12.60
N ALA A 53 -5.64 -8.24 13.09
CA ALA A 53 -6.01 -8.71 14.42
C ALA A 53 -5.62 -7.72 15.53
N LYS A 54 -4.58 -6.91 15.30
CA LYS A 54 -4.11 -5.87 16.23
C LYS A 54 -4.72 -4.50 15.97
N ALA A 55 -5.12 -4.17 14.75
CA ALA A 55 -5.68 -2.85 14.41
C ALA A 55 -6.95 -2.50 15.21
N SER A 56 -7.70 -3.52 15.67
CA SER A 56 -8.85 -3.36 16.57
C SER A 56 -8.48 -3.23 18.06
N SER A 57 -7.20 -3.38 18.42
CA SER A 57 -6.69 -3.30 19.79
C SER A 57 -5.78 -2.09 20.00
N SER A 58 -5.38 -1.85 21.27
CA SER A 58 -4.37 -0.84 21.61
C SER A 58 -3.02 -1.09 20.92
N ASP A 59 -2.68 -2.35 20.67
CA ASP A 59 -1.41 -2.71 20.03
C ASP A 59 -1.37 -2.34 18.54
N GLY A 60 -2.54 -2.19 17.90
CA GLY A 60 -2.66 -1.72 16.53
C GLY A 60 -2.23 -0.28 16.34
N ILE A 61 -2.39 0.55 17.39
CA ILE A 61 -1.91 1.93 17.40
C ILE A 61 -0.40 1.94 17.23
N THR A 62 0.30 1.16 18.05
CA THR A 62 1.77 1.08 17.99
C THR A 62 2.26 0.64 16.62
N ILE A 63 1.54 -0.25 15.93
CA ILE A 63 1.88 -0.66 14.56
C ILE A 63 1.67 0.48 13.57
N LEU A 64 0.51 1.15 13.62
CA LEU A 64 0.23 2.30 12.76
C LEU A 64 1.22 3.43 13.01
N ASP A 65 1.53 3.76 14.26
CA ASP A 65 2.59 4.71 14.64
C ASP A 65 3.95 4.32 14.06
N THR A 66 4.31 3.04 14.15
CA THR A 66 5.61 2.57 13.64
C THR A 66 5.70 2.66 12.12
N VAL A 67 4.60 2.40 11.41
CA VAL A 67 4.59 2.34 9.93
C VAL A 67 4.34 3.71 9.30
N MET A 68 3.42 4.48 9.87
CA MET A 68 2.94 5.76 9.35
C MET A 68 3.60 6.96 10.03
N GLY A 69 3.99 6.81 11.30
CA GLY A 69 4.52 7.90 12.11
C GLY A 69 5.91 8.38 11.67
N PRO A 70 6.24 9.65 11.98
CA PRO A 70 7.50 10.26 11.59
C PRO A 70 8.70 9.69 12.38
N PHE A 71 9.77 9.31 11.69
CA PHE A 71 11.04 8.97 12.31
C PHE A 71 11.70 10.22 12.90
N PRO A 72 12.33 10.13 14.09
CA PRO A 72 13.01 11.26 14.73
C PRO A 72 14.41 11.52 14.12
N ALA A 73 14.56 11.38 12.79
CA ALA A 73 15.83 11.53 12.09
C ALA A 73 15.65 12.36 10.80
N PRO A 74 16.28 13.55 10.67
CA PRO A 74 16.04 14.47 9.56
C PRO A 74 16.54 13.97 8.19
N ASP A 75 17.48 13.00 8.17
CA ASP A 75 18.08 12.47 6.93
C ASP A 75 17.43 11.16 6.43
N ILE A 76 16.38 10.70 7.13
CA ILE A 76 15.61 9.50 6.81
C ILE A 76 14.23 9.98 6.33
N GLU A 77 13.68 9.30 5.32
CA GLU A 77 12.29 9.51 4.91
C GLU A 77 11.36 9.46 6.14
N PRO A 78 10.25 10.22 6.15
CA PRO A 78 9.46 10.40 7.35
C PRO A 78 8.94 9.10 7.94
N SER A 79 8.56 8.10 7.15
CA SER A 79 7.93 6.87 7.67
C SER A 79 8.24 5.65 6.81
N ILE A 80 7.94 4.44 7.32
CA ILE A 80 8.05 3.20 6.53
C ILE A 80 7.22 3.32 5.26
N TRP A 81 6.02 3.89 5.40
CA TRP A 81 5.15 4.19 4.27
C TRP A 81 5.81 5.13 3.24
N SER A 82 6.43 6.22 3.69
CA SER A 82 7.16 7.16 2.81
C SER A 82 8.35 6.49 2.11
N MET A 83 9.07 5.61 2.81
CA MET A 83 10.15 4.84 2.20
C MET A 83 9.63 3.86 1.16
N SER A 84 8.61 3.07 1.48
CA SER A 84 8.00 2.13 0.53
C SER A 84 7.56 2.84 -0.74
N ARG A 85 6.92 4.02 -0.62
CA ARG A 85 6.57 4.85 -1.78
C ARG A 85 7.79 5.31 -2.58
N SER A 86 8.90 5.65 -1.90
CA SER A 86 10.13 6.11 -2.56
C SER A 86 10.79 5.02 -3.44
N PHE A 87 10.51 3.74 -3.17
CA PHE A 87 10.88 2.63 -4.07
C PHE A 87 9.88 2.41 -5.22
N GLY A 88 8.81 3.19 -5.25
CA GLY A 88 7.71 3.13 -6.20
C GLY A 88 6.60 2.18 -5.74
N LEU A 89 5.35 2.60 -5.95
CA LEU A 89 4.17 1.73 -5.81
C LEU A 89 4.11 0.63 -6.87
N SER A 90 5.04 0.63 -7.82
CA SER A 90 5.10 -0.30 -8.95
C SER A 90 5.64 -1.70 -8.62
N PHE A 91 6.06 -1.96 -7.38
CA PHE A 91 6.34 -3.31 -6.90
C PHE A 91 5.06 -3.89 -6.27
N PRO A 92 4.75 -5.19 -6.47
CA PRO A 92 3.52 -5.80 -5.97
C PRO A 92 3.38 -5.66 -4.45
N GLU A 93 4.49 -5.57 -3.73
CA GLU A 93 4.57 -5.35 -2.30
C GLU A 93 4.15 -3.92 -1.90
N GLY A 94 4.32 -2.93 -2.79
CA GLY A 94 3.90 -1.55 -2.53
C GLY A 94 2.38 -1.39 -2.54
N LEU A 95 1.72 -1.94 -3.56
CA LEU A 95 0.25 -2.00 -3.62
C LEU A 95 -0.32 -2.93 -2.54
N GLY A 96 0.34 -4.06 -2.28
CA GLY A 96 -0.04 -4.97 -1.19
C GLY A 96 0.01 -4.28 0.18
N LEU A 97 1.08 -3.55 0.47
CA LEU A 97 1.18 -2.74 1.69
C LEU A 97 0.11 -1.65 1.75
N ALA A 98 -0.13 -0.94 0.65
CA ALA A 98 -1.16 0.09 0.59
C ALA A 98 -2.54 -0.51 0.92
N ASP A 99 -2.86 -1.66 0.33
CA ASP A 99 -4.08 -2.42 0.59
C ASP A 99 -4.15 -2.85 2.05
N ASP A 100 -3.03 -3.34 2.60
CA ASP A 100 -2.97 -3.76 3.99
C ASP A 100 -3.21 -2.62 4.98
N LEU A 101 -2.61 -1.46 4.73
CA LEU A 101 -2.78 -0.27 5.54
C LEU A 101 -4.20 0.30 5.42
N ALA A 102 -4.74 0.39 4.22
CA ALA A 102 -6.11 0.86 3.99
C ALA A 102 -7.12 -0.04 4.72
N ALA A 103 -6.98 -1.36 4.60
CA ALA A 103 -7.84 -2.31 5.31
C ALA A 103 -7.70 -2.22 6.83
N ALA A 104 -6.48 -2.06 7.37
CA ALA A 104 -6.26 -1.88 8.80
C ALA A 104 -6.89 -0.57 9.34
N LEU A 105 -6.81 0.51 8.56
CA LEU A 105 -7.45 1.79 8.88
C LEU A 105 -8.97 1.69 8.85
N CYS A 106 -9.55 1.01 7.85
CA CYS A 106 -10.99 0.74 7.79
C CYS A 106 -11.45 -0.03 9.02
N LEU A 107 -10.74 -1.10 9.38
CA LEU A 107 -11.05 -1.90 10.55
C LEU A 107 -11.03 -1.06 11.83
N ARG A 108 -9.98 -0.24 12.01
CA ARG A 108 -9.86 0.69 13.14
C ARG A 108 -11.00 1.70 13.17
N MET A 109 -11.32 2.32 12.04
CA MET A 109 -12.41 3.29 11.93
C MET A 109 -13.76 2.67 12.27
N ARG A 110 -14.04 1.43 11.82
CA ARG A 110 -15.26 0.69 12.18
C ARG A 110 -15.36 0.36 13.67
N HIS A 111 -14.23 0.00 14.31
CA HIS A 111 -14.20 -0.41 15.72
C HIS A 111 -14.19 0.76 16.70
N SER A 112 -13.37 1.78 16.43
CA SER A 112 -13.12 2.91 17.32
C SER A 112 -13.84 4.19 16.90
N GLY A 113 -14.45 4.20 15.72
CA GLY A 113 -15.05 5.40 15.12
C GLY A 113 -14.01 6.36 14.55
N GLU A 114 -14.51 7.52 14.11
CA GLU A 114 -13.71 8.65 13.64
C GLU A 114 -13.11 9.42 14.84
N THR A 115 -12.00 8.91 15.36
CA THR A 115 -11.21 9.64 16.36
C THR A 115 -10.23 10.60 15.66
N PRO A 116 -9.82 11.71 16.31
CA PRO A 116 -8.80 12.60 15.74
C PRO A 116 -7.50 11.89 15.36
N GLU A 117 -7.12 10.87 16.14
CA GLU A 117 -5.96 10.04 15.86
C GLU A 117 -6.17 9.18 14.60
N THR A 118 -7.30 8.49 14.48
CA THR A 118 -7.65 7.70 13.28
C THR A 118 -7.65 8.59 12.03
N LEU A 119 -8.26 9.77 12.10
CA LEU A 119 -8.29 10.73 10.99
C LEU A 119 -6.88 11.18 10.61
N SER A 120 -6.01 11.44 11.59
CA SER A 120 -4.61 11.80 11.32
C SER A 120 -3.85 10.70 10.58
N TYR A 121 -4.09 9.42 10.88
CA TYR A 121 -3.48 8.32 10.11
C TYR A 121 -4.03 8.22 8.69
N ILE A 122 -5.33 8.43 8.51
CA ILE A 122 -5.97 8.47 7.19
C ILE A 122 -5.37 9.60 6.36
N ASP A 123 -5.17 10.79 6.95
CA ASP A 123 -4.52 11.92 6.28
C ASP A 123 -3.08 11.59 5.89
N MET A 124 -2.30 10.99 6.79
CA MET A 124 -0.92 10.57 6.49
C MET A 124 -0.86 9.51 5.38
N PHE A 125 -1.85 8.62 5.31
CA PHE A 125 -1.97 7.63 4.23
C PHE A 125 -2.19 8.32 2.89
N PHE A 126 -3.21 9.17 2.78
CA PHE A 126 -3.58 9.81 1.52
C PHE A 126 -2.64 10.95 1.08
N ASP A 127 -1.98 11.66 1.99
CA ASP A 127 -0.89 12.61 1.67
C ASP A 127 0.19 11.94 0.80
N ARG A 128 0.36 10.64 1.01
CA ARG A 128 1.38 9.84 0.34
C ARG A 128 0.83 8.90 -0.74
N PHE A 129 -0.48 8.94 -1.02
CA PHE A 129 -1.14 8.05 -1.97
C PHE A 129 -1.79 8.83 -3.13
N ASP A 130 -0.93 9.39 -3.98
CA ASP A 130 -1.33 10.24 -5.10
C ASP A 130 -2.11 9.45 -6.18
N PRO A 131 -3.22 10.00 -6.70
CA PRO A 131 -4.02 9.33 -7.73
C PRO A 131 -3.24 8.91 -8.98
N GLY A 132 -2.29 9.73 -9.46
CA GLY A 132 -1.51 9.45 -10.65
C GLY A 132 -0.53 8.30 -10.46
N ASP A 133 0.11 8.23 -9.29
CA ASP A 133 0.99 7.12 -8.93
C ASP A 133 0.22 5.79 -8.86
N VAL A 134 -1.04 5.83 -8.41
CA VAL A 134 -1.90 4.64 -8.31
C VAL A 134 -2.36 4.17 -9.67
N VAL A 135 -2.82 5.06 -10.54
CA VAL A 135 -3.14 4.71 -11.93
C VAL A 135 -1.92 4.06 -12.59
N PHE A 136 -0.76 4.69 -12.49
CA PHE A 136 0.48 4.16 -13.06
C PHE A 136 0.83 2.77 -12.51
N ALA A 137 0.74 2.57 -11.20
CA ALA A 137 1.06 1.30 -10.55
C ALA A 137 0.10 0.18 -10.98
N LEU A 138 -1.21 0.42 -10.95
CA LEU A 138 -2.24 -0.54 -11.35
C LEU A 138 -2.07 -0.93 -12.83
N CYS A 139 -1.89 0.08 -13.70
CA CYS A 139 -1.73 -0.11 -15.13
C CYS A 139 -0.50 -0.95 -15.47
N ARG A 140 0.59 -0.84 -14.71
CA ARG A 140 1.82 -1.59 -14.99
C ARG A 140 1.75 -3.05 -14.55
N TRP A 141 0.97 -3.35 -13.51
CA TRP A 141 1.08 -4.63 -12.80
C TRP A 141 -0.10 -5.57 -13.03
N THR A 142 -1.32 -5.04 -13.07
CA THR A 142 -2.52 -5.88 -13.08
C THR A 142 -3.08 -6.10 -14.48
N TRP A 143 -2.67 -5.29 -15.45
CA TRP A 143 -3.31 -5.23 -16.76
C TRP A 143 -2.47 -5.84 -17.87
N ASP A 144 -3.00 -6.88 -18.52
CA ASP A 144 -2.44 -7.36 -19.78
C ASP A 144 -2.93 -6.46 -20.92
N TYR A 145 -2.07 -5.51 -21.34
CA TYR A 145 -2.35 -4.60 -22.45
C TYR A 145 -2.67 -5.30 -23.77
N ARG A 146 -2.12 -6.51 -24.01
CA ARG A 146 -2.39 -7.26 -25.25
C ARG A 146 -3.78 -7.85 -25.24
N ARG A 147 -4.23 -8.33 -24.08
CA ARG A 147 -5.56 -8.93 -23.90
C ARG A 147 -6.65 -7.93 -23.54
N LYS A 148 -6.27 -6.73 -23.09
CA LYS A 148 -7.17 -5.72 -22.51
C LYS A 148 -8.04 -6.32 -21.40
N ALA A 149 -7.40 -7.10 -20.54
CA ALA A 149 -8.02 -7.79 -19.42
C ALA A 149 -7.00 -7.95 -18.29
N PHE A 150 -7.50 -8.20 -17.09
CA PHE A 150 -6.64 -8.69 -16.00
C PHE A 150 -6.08 -10.06 -16.39
N ASP A 151 -4.80 -10.27 -16.14
CA ASP A 151 -4.18 -11.56 -16.40
C ASP A 151 -4.81 -12.61 -15.47
N SER A 152 -5.43 -13.65 -16.04
CA SER A 152 -6.05 -14.74 -15.28
C SER A 152 -5.06 -15.54 -14.42
N THR A 153 -3.76 -15.43 -14.68
CA THR A 153 -2.70 -15.97 -13.80
C THR A 153 -2.36 -15.03 -12.64
N LEU A 154 -2.79 -13.77 -12.73
CA LEU A 154 -2.68 -12.71 -11.73
C LEU A 154 -4.08 -12.30 -11.20
N GLU A 155 -5.03 -13.23 -11.06
CA GLU A 155 -6.33 -12.95 -10.38
C GLU A 155 -6.15 -12.27 -9.01
N ILE A 156 -4.98 -12.49 -8.39
CA ILE A 156 -4.51 -11.81 -7.19
C ILE A 156 -4.41 -10.29 -7.40
N GLY A 157 -3.88 -9.84 -8.55
CA GLY A 157 -3.68 -8.43 -8.87
C GLY A 157 -4.99 -7.65 -8.99
N GLU A 158 -5.97 -8.17 -9.75
CA GLU A 158 -7.31 -7.56 -9.83
C GLU A 158 -7.98 -7.52 -8.46
N THR A 159 -7.89 -8.62 -7.71
CA THR A 159 -8.49 -8.70 -6.36
C THR A 159 -7.85 -7.70 -5.40
N VAL A 160 -6.53 -7.57 -5.40
CA VAL A 160 -5.80 -6.58 -4.58
C VAL A 160 -6.16 -5.16 -4.99
N ALA A 161 -6.22 -4.88 -6.29
CA ALA A 161 -6.60 -3.56 -6.81
C ALA A 161 -8.01 -3.17 -6.36
N VAL A 162 -8.98 -4.07 -6.54
CA VAL A 162 -10.38 -3.82 -6.17
C VAL A 162 -10.52 -3.69 -4.65
N HIS A 163 -9.88 -4.55 -3.86
CA HIS A 163 -9.88 -4.44 -2.40
C HIS A 163 -9.30 -3.12 -1.91
N LEU A 164 -8.15 -2.72 -2.45
CA LEU A 164 -7.53 -1.45 -2.13
C LEU A 164 -8.47 -0.29 -2.43
N ILE A 165 -9.09 -0.27 -3.61
CA ILE A 165 -10.02 0.81 -3.99
C ILE A 165 -11.27 0.80 -3.10
N GLN A 166 -11.81 -0.37 -2.74
CA GLN A 166 -12.94 -0.47 -1.81
C GLN A 166 -12.60 0.15 -0.45
N HIS A 167 -11.43 -0.18 0.12
CA HIS A 167 -11.01 0.36 1.40
C HIS A 167 -10.67 1.85 1.32
N CYS A 168 -9.97 2.30 0.28
CA CYS A 168 -9.73 3.72 0.08
C CYS A 168 -11.03 4.51 -0.08
N SER A 169 -12.02 3.98 -0.80
CA SER A 169 -13.33 4.61 -0.98
C SER A 169 -14.16 4.66 0.30
N GLU A 170 -13.93 3.72 1.22
CA GLU A 170 -14.53 3.75 2.55
C GLU A 170 -13.89 4.82 3.44
N LEU A 171 -12.56 4.94 3.42
CA LEU A 171 -11.83 5.95 4.21
C LEU A 171 -12.03 7.38 3.67
N ARG A 172 -12.09 7.52 2.34
CA ARG A 172 -12.18 8.79 1.64
C ARG A 172 -12.92 8.62 0.30
N PRO A 173 -14.26 8.69 0.28
CA PRO A 173 -15.07 8.42 -0.93
C PRO A 173 -14.67 9.27 -2.14
N GLU A 174 -14.28 10.51 -1.93
CA GLU A 174 -13.86 11.44 -2.97
C GLU A 174 -12.54 11.05 -3.65
N TRP A 175 -11.66 10.31 -2.96
CA TRP A 175 -10.34 9.95 -3.50
C TRP A 175 -10.46 9.13 -4.78
N TRP A 176 -11.38 8.16 -4.83
CA TRP A 176 -11.55 7.36 -6.03
C TRP A 176 -12.13 8.18 -7.20
N LEU A 177 -12.98 9.16 -6.90
CA LEU A 177 -13.48 10.10 -7.92
C LEU A 177 -12.33 10.94 -8.49
N ASP A 178 -11.37 11.36 -7.66
CA ASP A 178 -10.17 12.07 -8.10
C ASP A 178 -9.28 11.17 -8.99
N VAL A 179 -9.13 9.88 -8.65
CA VAL A 179 -8.42 8.90 -9.48
C VAL A 179 -9.09 8.75 -10.85
N LEU A 180 -10.41 8.61 -10.88
CA LEU A 180 -11.15 8.53 -12.13
C LEU A 180 -11.01 9.82 -12.95
N ALA A 181 -11.14 10.98 -12.33
CA ALA A 181 -10.98 12.28 -12.99
C ALA A 181 -9.56 12.47 -13.56
N TYR A 182 -8.53 12.09 -12.80
CA TYR A 182 -7.15 12.09 -13.27
C TYR A 182 -6.99 11.18 -14.50
N SER A 183 -7.50 9.94 -14.43
CA SER A 183 -7.40 9.00 -15.54
C SER A 183 -8.09 9.51 -16.81
N GLN A 184 -9.23 10.21 -16.66
CA GLN A 184 -9.96 10.78 -17.79
C GLN A 184 -9.24 11.97 -18.45
N THR A 185 -8.37 12.65 -17.74
CA THR A 185 -7.71 13.87 -18.25
C THR A 185 -6.29 13.60 -18.74
N THR A 186 -5.58 12.68 -18.10
CA THR A 186 -4.13 12.54 -18.25
C THR A 186 -3.70 11.15 -18.73
N ALA A 187 -4.50 10.11 -18.49
CA ALA A 187 -4.09 8.74 -18.80
C ALA A 187 -4.30 8.40 -20.29
N SER A 188 -3.47 7.47 -20.78
CA SER A 188 -3.59 6.88 -22.11
C SER A 188 -4.90 6.09 -22.27
N GLU A 189 -5.28 5.78 -23.51
CA GLU A 189 -6.52 5.04 -23.79
C GLU A 189 -6.57 3.68 -23.09
N ASP A 190 -5.45 2.94 -23.05
CA ASP A 190 -5.41 1.63 -22.41
C ASP A 190 -5.54 1.73 -20.88
N GLU A 191 -4.90 2.72 -20.26
CA GLU A 191 -5.04 2.98 -18.82
C GLU A 191 -6.48 3.37 -18.46
N ARG A 192 -7.14 4.17 -19.31
CA ARG A 192 -8.57 4.51 -19.15
C ARG A 192 -9.48 3.29 -19.26
N LEU A 193 -9.23 2.40 -20.21
CA LEU A 193 -9.99 1.15 -20.34
C LEU A 193 -9.82 0.26 -19.11
N MET A 194 -8.61 0.18 -18.55
CA MET A 194 -8.39 -0.54 -17.30
C MET A 194 -9.13 0.11 -16.12
N MET A 195 -9.07 1.43 -15.97
CA MET A 195 -9.81 2.14 -14.91
C MET A 195 -11.32 1.90 -15.01
N LEU A 196 -11.87 1.88 -16.22
CA LEU A 196 -13.28 1.53 -16.45
C LEU A 196 -13.59 0.07 -16.08
N ALA A 197 -12.67 -0.86 -16.36
CA ALA A 197 -12.83 -2.26 -15.95
C ALA A 197 -12.82 -2.40 -14.42
N LEU A 198 -11.91 -1.72 -13.72
CA LEU A 198 -11.89 -1.67 -12.25
C LEU A 198 -13.16 -1.05 -11.69
N GLN A 199 -13.66 0.04 -12.28
CA GLN A 199 -14.92 0.66 -11.87
C GLN A 199 -16.10 -0.31 -12.00
N ALA A 200 -16.21 -1.01 -13.14
CA ALA A 200 -17.26 -2.00 -13.35
C ALA A 200 -17.17 -3.14 -12.33
N GLU A 201 -15.95 -3.58 -12.01
CA GLU A 201 -15.71 -4.64 -11.03
C GLU A 201 -16.03 -4.18 -9.59
N LEU A 202 -15.73 -2.93 -9.24
CA LEU A 202 -16.12 -2.31 -7.97
C LEU A 202 -17.64 -2.24 -7.81
N GLU A 203 -18.35 -1.81 -8.86
CA GLU A 203 -19.81 -1.79 -8.88
C GLU A 203 -20.41 -3.19 -8.73
N ARG A 204 -19.79 -4.19 -9.37
CA ARG A 204 -20.21 -5.58 -9.29
C ARG A 204 -20.01 -6.18 -7.89
N ARG A 205 -18.87 -5.89 -7.24
CA ARG A 205 -18.54 -6.44 -5.91
C ARG A 205 -19.18 -5.67 -4.77
N GLY A 206 -19.45 -4.38 -4.94
CA GLY A 206 -19.95 -3.49 -3.89
C GLY A 206 -18.89 -3.19 -2.81
N PRO A 207 -19.30 -2.66 -1.65
CA PRO A 207 -18.38 -2.39 -0.53
C PRO A 207 -17.78 -3.68 0.08
N CYS A 208 -16.54 -3.59 0.58
CA CYS A 208 -15.89 -4.68 1.29
C CYS A 208 -16.44 -4.84 2.72
N THR A 209 -17.48 -5.66 2.91
CA THR A 209 -18.14 -5.84 4.22
C THR A 209 -17.51 -6.92 5.09
N ALA A 210 -16.71 -7.81 4.50
CA ALA A 210 -16.03 -8.90 5.18
C ALA A 210 -14.66 -9.11 4.55
N CYS A 211 -13.66 -8.34 4.97
CA CYS A 211 -12.34 -8.45 4.39
C CYS A 211 -11.69 -9.77 4.84
N PRO A 212 -11.27 -10.66 3.92
CA PRO A 212 -10.61 -11.92 4.29
C PRO A 212 -9.39 -11.72 5.18
N LYS A 213 -8.70 -10.59 5.01
CA LYS A 213 -7.53 -10.21 5.82
C LYS A 213 -7.90 -9.88 7.27
N GLU A 214 -9.07 -9.25 7.50
CA GLU A 214 -9.62 -9.02 8.85
C GLU A 214 -9.95 -10.35 9.55
N GLN A 215 -10.27 -11.39 8.79
CA GLN A 215 -10.61 -12.71 9.30
C GLN A 215 -9.41 -13.64 9.52
N GLY A 216 -8.18 -13.16 9.29
CA GLY A 216 -6.98 -13.95 9.50
C GLY A 216 -6.56 -14.81 8.29
N TYR A 217 -7.24 -14.69 7.15
CA TYR A 217 -6.90 -15.43 5.94
C TYR A 217 -6.00 -14.59 5.03
N SER A 218 -4.76 -15.02 4.82
CA SER A 218 -4.01 -14.62 3.62
C SER A 218 -4.59 -15.38 2.43
N VAL A 219 -4.79 -14.69 1.30
CA VAL A 219 -4.99 -15.40 0.03
C VAL A 219 -3.65 -16.08 -0.26
N ASP A 220 -3.52 -17.34 0.16
CA ASP A 220 -2.30 -18.09 -0.05
C ASP A 220 -2.10 -18.25 -1.56
N VAL A 221 -1.09 -17.54 -2.07
CA VAL A 221 -0.59 -17.72 -3.42
C VAL A 221 -0.07 -19.16 -3.50
N GLN A 222 -0.87 -20.06 -4.07
CA GLN A 222 -0.34 -21.33 -4.55
C GLN A 222 0.55 -21.01 -5.75
N SER A 223 1.84 -20.78 -5.46
CA SER A 223 2.92 -20.63 -6.43
C SER A 223 3.16 -21.92 -7.21
#